data_AF-A0A7J4BV81-F1
#
_entry.id   AF-A0A7J4BV81-F1
#
_cell.length_a   1.000
_cell.length_b   1.000
_cell.length_c   1.000
_cell.angle_alpha   90.00
_cell.angle_beta   90.00
_cell.angle_gamma   90.00
#
_symmetry.space_group_name_H-M   'P 1'
#
loop_
_entity.id
_entity.type
_entity.pdbx_description
1 polymer ?
#
loop_
_entity_poly.entity_id
_entity_poly.type
_entity_poly.pdbx_seq_one_letter_code
_entity_poly.pdbx_strand_id
1 'polypeptide(L)'
;MGTFGEVFAVSPYWEISRDIDGSRLWTLKEIPTSRSATSSTFVYPDEQSCIDPCQWRADPWWMVDADQLMNRPDSHPFLSQGDISLSVPLERGSRDQTVKINVMVDAPAGLSVGIYSIDGTEIEGRHYTTDGGWQQLTLIIKTSLADELKVEIVVSGGGSSWVNPLAITGRGDQLIDHDGVRIHWVELRPMVE
;
A
#
# COMPACT_ATOMS: atom_id res chain seq x y z
N MET A 1 -7.73 10.91 2.40
CA MET A 1 -7.58 10.07 3.60
C MET A 1 -6.27 10.43 4.28
N GLY A 2 -6.26 10.50 5.61
CA GLY A 2 -5.26 11.24 6.39
C GLY A 2 -3.83 10.70 6.30
N THR A 3 -2.94 11.52 5.73
CA THR A 3 -1.48 11.33 5.63
C THR A 3 -0.78 11.21 7.00
N PHE A 4 -1.42 11.64 8.08
CA PHE A 4 -0.91 11.52 9.45
C PHE A 4 -0.75 10.08 9.95
N GLY A 5 -1.40 9.10 9.30
CA GLY A 5 -1.31 7.70 9.71
C GLY A 5 0.13 7.18 9.74
N GLU A 6 0.95 7.55 8.76
CA GLU A 6 2.37 7.18 8.71
C GLU A 6 3.15 7.80 9.88
N VAL A 7 2.94 9.09 10.16
CA VAL A 7 3.60 9.79 11.27
C VAL A 7 3.27 9.15 12.61
N PHE A 8 2.02 8.70 12.81
CA PHE A 8 1.64 7.98 14.02
C PHE A 8 2.22 6.57 14.05
N ALA A 9 2.26 5.88 12.90
CA ALA A 9 2.75 4.51 12.78
C ALA A 9 4.26 4.37 13.03
N VAL A 10 5.05 5.44 12.91
CA VAL A 10 6.49 5.45 13.24
C VAL A 10 6.79 5.98 14.64
N SER A 11 5.78 6.49 15.36
CA SER A 11 5.96 7.13 16.66
C SER A 11 5.81 6.13 17.80
N PRO A 12 6.72 6.12 18.80
CA PRO A 12 6.64 5.17 19.91
C PRO A 12 5.50 5.45 20.91
N TYR A 13 4.79 6.58 20.76
CA TYR A 13 3.73 7.01 21.68
C TYR A 13 2.33 6.72 21.15
N TRP A 14 2.18 6.35 19.87
CA TRP A 14 0.87 6.14 19.27
C TRP A 14 0.59 4.66 19.07
N GLU A 15 -0.55 4.20 19.58
CA GLU A 15 -0.97 2.79 19.50
C GLU A 15 -2.21 2.66 18.63
N ILE A 16 -2.18 1.74 17.65
CA ILE A 16 -3.37 1.38 16.87
C ILE A 16 -4.33 0.60 17.78
N SER A 17 -5.47 1.23 18.08
CA SER A 17 -6.53 0.62 18.90
C SER A 17 -7.53 -0.17 18.06
N ARG A 18 -7.74 0.27 16.81
CA ARG A 18 -8.58 -0.43 15.83
C ARG A 18 -8.09 -0.13 14.43
N ASP A 19 -8.16 -1.13 13.56
CA ASP A 19 -7.77 -1.05 12.15
C ASP A 19 -8.88 -1.73 11.35
N ILE A 20 -9.55 -0.98 10.47
CA ILE A 20 -10.58 -1.47 9.57
C ILE A 20 -10.21 -0.95 8.19
N ASP A 21 -9.73 -1.85 7.32
CA ASP A 21 -9.45 -1.52 5.93
C ASP A 21 -8.51 -0.30 5.77
N GLY A 22 -7.46 -0.26 6.60
CA GLY A 22 -6.49 0.84 6.65
C GLY A 22 -6.98 2.11 7.36
N SER A 23 -8.27 2.20 7.70
CA SER A 23 -8.80 3.25 8.58
C SER A 23 -8.52 2.91 10.03
N ARG A 24 -7.75 3.77 10.70
CA ARG A 24 -7.19 3.48 12.03
C ARG A 24 -7.66 4.43 13.11
N LEU A 25 -8.00 3.85 14.26
CA LEU A 25 -8.17 4.57 15.52
C LEU A 25 -6.85 4.52 16.29
N TRP A 26 -6.32 5.68 16.63
CA TRP A 26 -5.06 5.84 17.35
C TRP A 26 -5.31 6.30 18.79
N THR A 27 -4.54 5.74 19.72
CA THR A 27 -4.54 6.16 21.13
C THR A 27 -3.16 6.65 21.50
N LEU A 28 -3.09 7.86 22.07
CA LEU A 28 -1.85 8.40 22.63
C LEU A 28 -1.55 7.68 23.95
N LYS A 29 -0.32 7.21 24.09
CA LYS A 29 0.23 6.71 25.35
C LYS A 29 1.19 7.74 25.91
N GLU A 30 1.00 8.12 27.17
CA GLU A 30 1.91 9.03 27.86
C GLU A 30 3.30 8.40 28.09
N ILE A 31 3.33 7.09 28.33
CA ILE A 31 4.54 6.28 28.44
C ILE A 31 4.47 5.20 27.35
N PRO A 32 5.51 5.05 26.50
CA PRO A 32 5.53 4.02 25.46
C PRO A 32 5.31 2.61 26.01
N THR A 33 4.44 1.85 25.36
CA THR A 33 4.19 0.42 25.60
C THR A 33 4.89 -0.41 24.53
N SER A 34 4.98 -1.74 24.70
CA SER A 34 5.46 -2.62 23.63
C SER A 34 4.64 -2.49 22.34
N ARG A 35 3.33 -2.25 22.47
CA ARG A 35 2.40 -2.08 21.34
C ARG A 35 2.52 -0.70 20.68
N SER A 36 2.69 0.37 21.44
CA SER A 36 2.88 1.71 20.87
C SER A 36 4.29 1.91 20.30
N ALA A 37 5.28 1.17 20.79
CA ALA A 37 6.65 1.18 20.27
C ALA A 37 6.81 0.36 18.98
N THR A 38 5.73 -0.24 18.46
CA THR A 38 5.75 -0.99 17.19
C THR A 38 5.75 -0.02 16.02
N SER A 39 6.92 0.19 15.42
CA SER A 39 7.06 1.02 14.21
C SER A 39 6.64 0.24 12.97
N SER A 40 5.98 0.92 12.03
CA SER A 40 5.69 0.39 10.70
C SER A 40 6.60 1.04 9.66
N THR A 41 6.99 0.27 8.64
CA THR A 41 7.80 0.75 7.52
C THR A 41 6.90 0.97 6.31
N PHE A 42 6.91 2.17 5.73
CA PHE A 42 6.14 2.50 4.54
C PHE A 42 7.07 2.63 3.34
N VAL A 43 6.68 2.01 2.22
CA VAL A 43 7.37 2.12 0.94
C VAL A 43 6.34 2.54 -0.10
N TYR A 44 6.61 3.67 -0.73
CA TYR A 44 5.85 4.14 -1.88
C TYR A 44 6.48 3.57 -3.15
N PRO A 45 5.68 3.08 -4.11
CA PRO A 45 6.21 2.71 -5.41
C PRO A 45 6.90 3.91 -6.08
N ASP A 46 7.86 3.63 -6.95
CA ASP A 46 8.46 4.58 -7.88
C ASP A 46 8.30 4.08 -9.32
N GLU A 47 8.74 4.87 -10.30
CA GLU A 47 8.62 4.51 -11.72
C GLU A 47 9.37 3.21 -12.04
N GLN A 48 10.46 2.89 -11.31
CA GLN A 48 11.23 1.66 -11.47
C GLN A 48 10.54 0.42 -10.90
N SER A 49 9.60 0.60 -9.97
CA SER A 49 8.79 -0.48 -9.39
C SER A 49 7.83 -1.10 -10.42
N CYS A 50 7.53 -0.37 -11.49
CA CYS A 50 6.55 -0.68 -12.54
C CYS A 50 7.12 -1.73 -13.51
N ILE A 51 6.60 -2.97 -13.48
CA ILE A 51 6.98 -4.06 -14.39
C ILE A 51 5.94 -4.17 -15.52
N ASP A 52 6.30 -4.75 -16.67
CA ASP A 52 5.46 -4.78 -17.87
C ASP A 52 4.28 -5.77 -17.75
N PRO A 53 3.01 -5.35 -17.96
CA PRO A 53 2.52 -3.99 -18.19
C PRO A 53 2.14 -3.23 -16.91
N CYS A 54 2.57 -1.98 -16.80
CA CYS A 54 2.21 -1.05 -15.72
C CYS A 54 2.30 0.39 -16.25
N GLN A 55 1.41 1.27 -15.80
CA GLN A 55 1.40 2.69 -16.20
C GLN A 55 1.67 3.59 -15.01
N TRP A 56 2.65 4.48 -15.13
CA TRP A 56 2.89 5.54 -14.15
C TRP A 56 1.93 6.70 -14.41
N ARG A 57 0.95 6.91 -13.52
CA ARG A 57 -0.13 7.90 -13.73
C ARG A 57 -0.16 8.94 -12.63
N ALA A 58 -0.44 10.18 -13.01
CA ALA A 58 -0.64 11.27 -12.07
C ALA A 58 -1.77 10.95 -11.07
N ASP A 59 -1.57 11.33 -9.83
CA ASP A 59 -2.56 11.20 -8.77
C ASP A 59 -3.60 12.32 -8.87
N PRO A 60 -4.89 12.00 -9.14
CA PRO A 60 -5.92 13.02 -9.27
C PRO A 60 -6.21 13.78 -7.96
N TRP A 61 -5.67 13.30 -6.84
CA TRP A 61 -5.82 13.86 -5.50
C TRP A 61 -4.53 14.47 -4.95
N TRP A 62 -3.48 14.60 -5.77
CA TRP A 62 -2.26 15.29 -5.39
C TRP A 62 -2.55 16.74 -5.01
N MET A 63 -2.07 17.18 -3.84
CA MET A 63 -2.22 18.55 -3.31
C MET A 63 -3.67 19.08 -3.21
N VAL A 64 -4.68 18.21 -3.23
CA VAL A 64 -6.08 18.64 -3.05
C VAL A 64 -6.31 19.16 -1.63
N ASP A 65 -5.53 18.68 -0.66
CA ASP A 65 -5.54 19.17 0.71
C ASP A 65 -4.19 19.84 1.05
N ALA A 66 -4.23 21.05 1.60
CA ALA A 66 -3.05 21.85 1.93
C ALA A 66 -2.23 21.31 3.13
N ASP A 67 -2.73 20.25 3.78
CA ASP A 67 -2.13 19.55 4.92
C ASP A 67 -1.50 18.20 4.52
N GLN A 68 -1.38 17.91 3.22
CA GLN A 68 -0.64 16.73 2.77
C GLN A 68 0.82 16.87 3.21
N LEU A 69 1.24 15.94 4.08
CA LEU A 69 2.64 15.73 4.38
C LEU A 69 3.34 15.42 3.06
N MET A 70 4.49 16.05 2.80
CA MET A 70 5.21 16.00 1.52
C MET A 70 5.80 14.62 1.18
N ASN A 71 5.37 13.56 1.85
CA ASN A 71 5.87 12.19 1.72
C ASN A 71 5.09 11.35 0.68
N ARG A 72 3.95 11.82 0.19
CA ARG A 72 3.19 11.13 -0.87
C ARG A 72 3.74 11.49 -2.26
N PRO A 73 3.91 10.53 -3.18
CA PRO A 73 4.20 10.82 -4.58
C PRO A 73 3.03 11.51 -5.30
N ASP A 74 3.35 12.33 -6.31
CA ASP A 74 2.37 12.98 -7.18
C ASP A 74 1.78 12.05 -8.26
N SER A 75 2.29 10.84 -8.34
CA SER A 75 1.98 9.81 -9.33
C SER A 75 2.07 8.43 -8.72
N HIS A 76 1.27 7.50 -9.21
CA HIS A 76 1.21 6.12 -8.72
C HIS A 76 1.19 5.12 -9.88
N PRO A 77 1.65 3.89 -9.66
CA PRO A 77 1.49 2.83 -10.63
C PRO A 77 0.00 2.45 -10.73
N PHE A 78 -0.43 2.25 -11.97
CA PHE A 78 -1.78 1.86 -12.35
C PHE A 78 -1.71 0.63 -13.25
N LEU A 79 -2.40 -0.44 -12.86
CA LEU A 79 -2.38 -1.73 -13.56
C LEU A 79 -3.79 -2.21 -13.85
N SER A 80 -4.12 -2.42 -15.13
CA SER A 80 -5.30 -3.21 -15.53
C SER A 80 -5.01 -4.71 -15.54
N GLN A 81 -3.75 -5.04 -15.77
CA GLN A 81 -3.12 -6.35 -15.71
C GLN A 81 -1.61 -6.11 -15.52
N GLY A 82 -0.86 -7.13 -15.12
CA GLY A 82 0.60 -7.05 -14.95
C GLY A 82 1.02 -7.08 -13.49
N ASP A 83 2.25 -6.66 -13.22
CA ASP A 83 2.82 -6.74 -11.88
C ASP A 83 3.71 -5.55 -11.54
N ILE A 84 3.91 -5.33 -10.25
CA ILE A 84 4.94 -4.45 -9.71
C ILE A 84 5.72 -5.18 -8.63
N SER A 85 6.96 -4.76 -8.43
CA SER A 85 7.80 -5.27 -7.35
C SER A 85 8.41 -4.12 -6.57
N LEU A 86 8.38 -4.25 -5.24
CA LEU A 86 9.01 -3.31 -4.30
C LEU A 86 9.96 -4.06 -3.37
N SER A 87 11.09 -3.44 -3.05
CA SER A 87 11.95 -3.89 -1.95
C SER A 87 11.60 -3.11 -0.70
N VAL A 88 11.17 -3.82 0.34
CA VAL A 88 10.82 -3.24 1.64
C VAL A 88 11.95 -3.52 2.63
N PRO A 89 12.58 -2.49 3.22
CA PRO A 89 13.66 -2.70 4.17
C PRO A 89 13.11 -3.36 5.45
N LEU A 90 13.81 -4.38 5.94
CA LEU A 90 13.52 -5.05 7.20
C LEU A 90 14.32 -4.40 8.32
N GLU A 91 13.65 -3.52 9.07
CA GLU A 91 14.18 -3.00 10.33
C GLU A 91 14.39 -4.13 11.35
N ARG A 92 15.29 -3.92 12.33
CA ARG A 92 15.61 -4.97 13.32
C ARG A 92 14.39 -5.52 14.06
N GLY A 93 13.38 -4.68 14.30
CA GLY A 93 12.12 -5.08 14.96
C GLY A 93 11.20 -5.94 14.08
N SER A 94 11.49 -6.04 12.79
CA SER A 94 10.69 -6.76 11.80
C SER A 94 11.37 -8.04 11.29
N ARG A 95 12.59 -8.36 11.73
CA ARG A 95 13.35 -9.55 11.31
C ARG A 95 13.07 -10.73 12.22
N ASP A 96 12.91 -11.92 11.63
CA ASP A 96 12.47 -13.14 12.33
C ASP A 96 11.21 -12.88 13.17
N GLN A 97 10.25 -12.13 12.63
CA GLN A 97 8.98 -11.79 13.28
C GLN A 97 7.82 -12.13 12.35
N THR A 98 6.64 -12.33 12.95
CA THR A 98 5.41 -12.35 12.15
C THR A 98 5.04 -10.90 11.84
N VAL A 99 4.82 -10.60 10.57
CA VAL A 99 4.54 -9.24 10.09
C VAL A 99 3.30 -9.25 9.20
N LYS A 100 2.67 -8.08 9.10
CA LYS A 100 1.62 -7.78 8.12
C LYS A 100 2.22 -6.96 6.99
N ILE A 101 2.02 -7.42 5.76
CA ILE A 101 2.19 -6.63 4.54
C ILE A 101 0.82 -6.08 4.19
N ASN A 102 0.65 -4.77 4.34
CA ASN A 102 -0.56 -4.05 4.01
C ASN A 102 -0.33 -3.25 2.72
N VAL A 103 -1.04 -3.60 1.66
CA VAL A 103 -1.00 -2.87 0.39
C VAL A 103 -2.24 -1.99 0.31
N MET A 104 -2.04 -0.68 0.24
CA MET A 104 -3.14 0.27 0.04
C MET A 104 -3.39 0.45 -1.45
N VAL A 105 -4.63 0.20 -1.87
CA VAL A 105 -5.03 0.29 -3.29
C VAL A 105 -6.33 1.09 -3.45
N ASP A 106 -6.50 1.68 -4.63
CA ASP A 106 -7.77 2.24 -5.12
C ASP A 106 -8.13 1.55 -6.43
N ALA A 107 -9.30 0.90 -6.48
CA ALA A 107 -9.71 0.07 -7.61
C ALA A 107 -11.24 -0.06 -7.69
N PRO A 108 -11.84 -0.28 -8.88
CA PRO A 108 -13.23 -0.74 -8.97
C PRO A 108 -13.37 -2.15 -8.39
N ALA A 109 -14.61 -2.54 -8.07
CA ALA A 109 -14.88 -3.86 -7.51
C ALA A 109 -14.70 -4.98 -8.54
N GLY A 110 -14.25 -6.17 -8.10
CA GLY A 110 -14.19 -7.38 -8.92
C GLY A 110 -12.86 -7.62 -9.65
N LEU A 111 -11.83 -6.80 -9.43
CA LEU A 111 -10.48 -7.04 -9.94
C LEU A 111 -9.74 -8.03 -9.05
N SER A 112 -8.82 -8.81 -9.62
CA SER A 112 -8.01 -9.78 -8.87
C SER A 112 -6.63 -9.19 -8.59
N VAL A 113 -6.24 -9.18 -7.31
CA VAL A 113 -4.92 -8.73 -6.85
C VAL A 113 -4.25 -9.84 -6.07
N GLY A 114 -3.10 -10.32 -6.57
CA GLY A 114 -2.20 -11.22 -5.85
C GLY A 114 -1.11 -10.43 -5.14
N ILE A 115 -0.88 -10.71 -3.85
CA ILE A 115 0.25 -10.16 -3.09
C ILE A 115 1.16 -11.32 -2.75
N TYR A 116 2.44 -11.18 -3.07
CA TYR A 116 3.49 -12.16 -2.81
C TYR A 116 4.63 -11.53 -2.03
N SER A 117 5.12 -12.26 -1.04
CA SER A 117 6.30 -11.95 -0.26
C SER A 117 7.40 -12.92 -0.70
N ILE A 118 8.57 -12.38 -1.03
CA ILE A 118 9.74 -13.14 -1.46
C ILE A 118 10.86 -12.79 -0.48
N ASP A 119 11.21 -13.76 0.37
CA ASP A 119 12.26 -13.67 1.38
C ASP A 119 13.32 -14.75 1.11
N GLY A 120 14.36 -14.37 0.38
CA GLY A 120 15.36 -15.32 -0.14
C GLY A 120 14.73 -16.32 -1.12
N THR A 121 14.56 -17.58 -0.69
CA THR A 121 13.92 -18.63 -1.50
C THR A 121 12.49 -18.92 -1.10
N GLU A 122 12.01 -18.36 0.02
CA GLU A 122 10.65 -18.55 0.50
C GLU A 122 9.72 -17.58 -0.19
N ILE A 123 8.61 -18.10 -0.73
CA ILE A 123 7.60 -17.32 -1.42
C ILE A 123 6.25 -17.66 -0.79
N GLU A 124 5.63 -16.66 -0.17
CA GLU A 124 4.27 -16.75 0.37
C GLU A 124 3.37 -15.76 -0.37
N GLY A 125 2.10 -16.11 -0.61
CA GLY A 125 1.21 -15.17 -1.28
C GLY A 125 -0.27 -15.48 -1.14
N ARG A 126 -1.08 -14.49 -1.49
CA ARG A 126 -2.54 -14.57 -1.40
C ARG A 126 -3.21 -13.71 -2.48
N HIS A 127 -4.30 -14.23 -3.02
CA HIS A 127 -5.18 -13.50 -3.93
C HIS A 127 -6.35 -12.86 -3.18
N TYR A 128 -6.73 -11.68 -3.66
CA TYR A 128 -7.86 -10.87 -3.20
C TYR A 128 -8.72 -10.48 -4.40
N THR A 129 -10.00 -10.26 -4.15
CA THR A 129 -10.91 -9.59 -5.09
C THR A 129 -11.20 -8.21 -4.52
N THR A 130 -11.05 -7.18 -5.33
CA THR A 130 -11.26 -5.80 -4.88
C THR A 130 -12.72 -5.52 -4.56
N ASP A 131 -12.99 -4.82 -3.46
CA ASP A 131 -14.36 -4.47 -3.04
C ASP A 131 -14.88 -3.15 -3.64
N GLY A 132 -13.99 -2.36 -4.26
CA GLY A 132 -14.30 -1.05 -4.83
C GLY A 132 -13.82 0.11 -3.96
N GLY A 133 -13.26 1.14 -4.60
CA GLY A 133 -12.66 2.30 -3.93
C GLY A 133 -11.34 1.97 -3.23
N TRP A 134 -11.04 2.77 -2.21
CA TRP A 134 -9.84 2.64 -1.37
C TRP A 134 -9.98 1.48 -0.40
N GLN A 135 -8.98 0.60 -0.37
CA GLN A 135 -8.96 -0.58 0.52
C GLN A 135 -7.53 -1.02 0.85
N GLN A 136 -7.37 -1.70 1.98
CA GLN A 136 -6.14 -2.30 2.47
C GLN A 136 -6.19 -3.82 2.30
N LEU A 137 -5.30 -4.34 1.47
CA LEU A 137 -5.11 -5.78 1.28
C LEU A 137 -3.98 -6.27 2.19
N THR A 138 -4.24 -7.29 3.02
CA THR A 138 -3.30 -7.71 4.08
C THR A 138 -2.84 -9.16 3.93
N LEU A 139 -1.55 -9.34 3.66
CA LEU A 139 -0.85 -10.63 3.72
C LEU A 139 -0.09 -10.73 5.06
N ILE A 140 -0.18 -11.87 5.75
CA ILE A 140 0.56 -12.15 7.00
C ILE A 140 1.62 -13.19 6.67
N ILE A 141 2.87 -12.90 7.01
CA ILE A 141 4.03 -13.78 6.76
C ILE A 141 4.96 -13.81 7.96
N LYS A 142 5.86 -14.79 7.98
CA LYS A 142 7.02 -14.82 8.88
C LYS A 142 8.24 -14.33 8.09
N THR A 143 8.92 -13.31 8.58
CA THR A 143 10.16 -12.82 7.95
C THR A 143 11.36 -13.66 8.38
N SER A 144 12.41 -13.64 7.56
CA SER A 144 13.73 -14.19 7.86
C SER A 144 14.63 -13.16 8.55
N LEU A 145 15.93 -13.47 8.62
CA LEU A 145 16.96 -12.55 9.11
C LEU A 145 17.51 -11.62 8.00
N ALA A 146 16.95 -11.65 6.80
CA ALA A 146 17.33 -10.80 5.68
C ALA A 146 17.22 -9.30 6.02
N ASP A 147 17.94 -8.49 5.24
CA ASP A 147 17.91 -7.03 5.37
C ASP A 147 16.71 -6.39 4.64
N GLU A 148 16.14 -7.09 3.66
CA GLU A 148 15.04 -6.62 2.84
C GLU A 148 14.07 -7.76 2.52
N LEU A 149 12.83 -7.38 2.25
CA LEU A 149 11.75 -8.25 1.82
C LEU A 149 11.25 -7.76 0.46
N LYS A 150 11.25 -8.62 -0.55
CA LYS A 150 10.66 -8.27 -1.84
C LYS A 150 9.16 -8.53 -1.79
N VAL A 151 8.36 -7.54 -2.16
CA VAL A 151 6.90 -7.61 -2.25
C VAL A 151 6.52 -7.45 -3.71
N GLU A 152 5.87 -8.48 -4.25
CA GLU A 152 5.37 -8.49 -5.63
C GLU A 152 3.84 -8.43 -5.61
N ILE A 153 3.27 -7.55 -6.42
CA ILE A 153 1.83 -7.33 -6.52
C ILE A 153 1.43 -7.57 -7.97
N VAL A 154 0.55 -8.55 -8.18
CA VAL A 154 0.09 -8.97 -9.50
C VAL A 154 -1.38 -8.63 -9.67
N VAL A 155 -1.75 -7.92 -10.73
CA VAL A 155 -3.11 -7.47 -11.02
C VAL A 155 -3.64 -8.16 -12.26
N SER A 156 -4.93 -8.49 -12.26
CA SER A 156 -5.64 -9.04 -13.42
C SER A 156 -7.14 -8.75 -13.36
N GLY A 157 -7.81 -8.90 -14.51
CA GLY A 157 -9.27 -8.74 -14.64
C GLY A 157 -9.74 -7.31 -14.93
N GLY A 158 -8.82 -6.35 -15.13
CA GLY A 158 -9.13 -4.99 -15.56
C GLY A 158 -9.22 -4.83 -17.08
N GLY A 159 -9.22 -3.58 -17.53
CA GLY A 159 -9.15 -3.21 -18.96
C GLY A 159 -10.49 -2.83 -19.61
N SER A 160 -11.61 -2.98 -18.91
CA SER A 160 -12.92 -2.50 -19.37
C SER A 160 -12.91 -0.98 -19.52
N SER A 161 -13.31 -0.46 -20.67
CA SER A 161 -13.28 0.99 -20.93
C SER A 161 -14.48 1.72 -20.34
N TRP A 162 -14.25 2.94 -19.87
CA TRP A 162 -15.29 3.81 -19.31
C TRP A 162 -14.95 5.29 -19.53
N VAL A 163 -15.95 6.17 -19.39
CA VAL A 163 -15.75 7.62 -19.47
C VAL A 163 -15.28 8.14 -18.13
N ASN A 164 -14.07 8.67 -18.06
CA ASN A 164 -13.48 9.16 -16.83
C ASN A 164 -13.89 10.63 -16.56
N PRO A 165 -14.73 10.89 -15.55
CA PRO A 165 -15.19 12.23 -15.22
C PRO A 165 -14.07 13.11 -14.65
N LEU A 166 -12.98 12.52 -14.11
CA LEU A 166 -11.85 13.29 -13.59
C LEU A 166 -11.17 14.09 -14.70
N ALA A 167 -11.04 13.52 -15.90
CA ALA A 167 -10.48 14.22 -17.05
C ALA A 167 -11.38 15.37 -17.54
N ILE A 168 -12.70 15.24 -17.44
CA ILE A 168 -13.64 16.34 -17.77
C ILE A 168 -13.41 17.54 -16.84
N THR A 169 -13.06 17.28 -15.58
CA THR A 169 -12.74 18.33 -14.60
C THR A 169 -11.28 18.83 -14.65
N GLY A 170 -10.44 18.26 -15.53
CA GLY A 170 -9.01 18.57 -15.63
C GLY A 170 -8.13 17.97 -14.53
N ARG A 171 -8.67 17.04 -13.73
CA ARG A 171 -7.94 16.31 -12.67
C ARG A 171 -7.37 14.96 -13.13
N GLY A 172 -7.91 14.42 -14.21
CA GLY A 172 -7.43 13.19 -14.85
C GLY A 172 -6.72 13.47 -16.17
N ASP A 173 -5.89 12.54 -16.59
CA ASP A 173 -5.08 12.59 -17.81
C ASP A 173 -5.76 11.92 -19.03
N GLN A 174 -6.85 11.16 -18.82
CA GLN A 174 -7.53 10.38 -19.86
C GLN A 174 -9.05 10.56 -19.83
N LEU A 175 -9.67 10.95 -20.95
CA LEU A 175 -11.13 11.09 -21.06
C LEU A 175 -11.84 9.73 -21.20
N ILE A 176 -11.27 8.83 -22.00
CA ILE A 176 -11.68 7.44 -22.08
C ILE A 176 -10.60 6.65 -21.36
N ASP A 177 -10.98 6.04 -20.26
CA ASP A 177 -10.07 5.31 -19.38
C ASP A 177 -10.50 3.84 -19.32
N HIS A 178 -9.78 3.05 -18.54
CA HIS A 178 -10.09 1.66 -18.32
C HIS A 178 -9.98 1.28 -16.85
N ASP A 179 -10.63 0.18 -16.46
CA ASP A 179 -10.59 -0.32 -15.10
C ASP A 179 -9.21 -0.88 -14.76
N GLY A 180 -8.74 -0.59 -13.56
CA GLY A 180 -7.45 -1.05 -13.05
C GLY A 180 -7.26 -0.70 -11.59
N VAL A 181 -6.14 -1.16 -11.04
CA VAL A 181 -5.75 -0.99 -9.64
C VAL A 181 -4.65 0.07 -9.59
N ARG A 182 -4.89 1.13 -8.81
CA ARG A 182 -3.85 2.08 -8.42
C ARG A 182 -3.26 1.63 -7.09
N ILE A 183 -1.94 1.48 -7.01
CA ILE A 183 -1.26 1.06 -5.79
C ILE A 183 -0.61 2.29 -5.15
N HIS A 184 -0.95 2.57 -3.90
CA HIS A 184 -0.50 3.79 -3.22
C HIS A 184 0.77 3.59 -2.39
N TRP A 185 0.78 2.58 -1.53
CA TRP A 185 1.96 2.23 -0.74
C TRP A 185 1.87 0.79 -0.25
N VAL A 186 3.02 0.26 0.15
CA VAL A 186 3.15 -0.96 0.92
C VAL A 186 3.62 -0.59 2.32
N GLU A 187 2.90 -1.04 3.32
CA GLU A 187 3.29 -0.93 4.72
C GLU A 187 3.64 -2.31 5.26
N LEU A 188 4.81 -2.41 5.88
CA LEU A 188 5.21 -3.55 6.68
C LEU A 188 5.05 -3.23 8.15
N ARG A 189 4.29 -4.06 8.87
CA ARG A 189 4.00 -3.87 10.29
C ARG A 189 4.27 -5.12 11.11
N PRO A 190 5.16 -5.10 12.10
CA PRO A 190 5.33 -6.20 13.03
C PRO A 190 4.03 -6.52 13.78
N MET A 191 3.77 -7.80 14.03
CA MET A 191 2.70 -8.24 14.92
C MET A 191 3.30 -8.43 16.31
N VAL A 192 2.94 -7.55 17.23
CA VAL A 192 3.28 -7.70 18.65
C VAL A 192 2.13 -8.44 19.34
N GLU A 193 2.47 -9.54 20.02
CA GLU A 193 1.55 -10.29 20.89
C GLU A 193 1.07 -9.45 22.10
#